data_AF-A0A661T927-F1
#
_entry.id   AF-A0A661T927-F1
#
_cell.length_a   1.000
_cell.length_b   1.000
_cell.length_c   1.000
_cell.angle_alpha   90.00
_cell.angle_beta   90.00
_cell.angle_gamma   90.00
#
_symmetry.space_group_name_H-M   'P 1'
#
loop_
_entity.id
_entity.type
_entity.pdbx_description
1 polymer ?
#
loop_
_entity_poly.entity_id
_entity_poly.type
_entity_poly.pdbx_seq_one_letter_code
_entity_poly.pdbx_strand_id
1 'polypeptide(L)'
;MTKSELMKATGLSLEDFEAAEKEGFLVKDKNGNFDRENIQVAMLLGQLRSHLTAEKGFSTEFFITHFRTLGDLVNKEFAIFMNSLKNGTLSKEEIDNFAAKSLDLFHRLAPLLHKRLINKKIKESLSL
;
A
#
# COMPACT_ATOMS: atom_id res chain seq x y z
N MET A 1 10.38 -10.69 -14.25
CA MET A 1 11.68 -10.28 -13.68
C MET A 1 11.92 -11.09 -12.42
N THR A 2 13.13 -11.58 -12.19
CA THR A 2 13.47 -12.34 -10.98
C THR A 2 13.64 -11.42 -9.76
N LYS A 3 13.64 -11.98 -8.54
CA LYS A 3 13.93 -11.24 -7.29
C LYS A 3 15.25 -10.48 -7.38
N SER A 4 16.31 -11.13 -7.85
CA SER A 4 17.66 -10.52 -7.92
C SER A 4 17.69 -9.33 -8.89
N GLU A 5 17.09 -9.48 -10.07
CA GLU A 5 17.00 -8.41 -11.06
C GLU A 5 16.18 -7.23 -10.53
N LEU A 6 15.05 -7.52 -9.87
CA LEU A 6 14.16 -6.49 -9.36
C LEU A 6 14.81 -5.69 -8.22
N MET A 7 15.45 -6.38 -7.26
CA MET A 7 16.19 -5.72 -6.17
C MET A 7 17.32 -4.83 -6.72
N LYS A 8 18.05 -5.32 -7.73
CA LYS A 8 19.11 -4.53 -8.38
C LYS A 8 18.55 -3.28 -9.07
N ALA A 9 17.38 -3.38 -9.70
CA ALA A 9 16.75 -2.27 -10.40
C ALA A 9 16.15 -1.21 -9.44
N THR A 10 15.68 -1.63 -8.27
CA THR A 10 14.92 -0.76 -7.35
C THR A 10 15.77 -0.23 -6.19
N GLY A 11 16.91 -0.87 -5.90
CA GLY A 11 17.76 -0.54 -4.76
C GLY A 11 17.17 -0.97 -3.41
N LEU A 12 16.10 -1.77 -3.41
CA LEU A 12 15.53 -2.33 -2.19
C LEU A 12 16.54 -3.27 -1.51
N SER A 13 16.64 -3.14 -0.19
CA SER A 13 17.37 -4.10 0.63
C SER A 13 16.66 -5.47 0.59
N LEU A 14 17.40 -6.54 0.93
CA LEU A 14 16.82 -7.87 1.04
C LEU A 14 15.68 -7.90 2.07
N GLU A 15 15.87 -7.21 3.19
CA GLU A 15 14.91 -7.10 4.28
C GLU A 15 13.61 -6.42 3.84
N ASP A 16 13.71 -5.23 3.21
CA ASP A 16 12.55 -4.50 2.70
C ASP A 16 11.79 -5.32 1.65
N PHE A 17 12.53 -6.04 0.80
CA PHE A 17 11.94 -6.89 -0.24
C PHE A 17 11.18 -8.08 0.35
N GLU A 18 11.78 -8.79 1.29
CA GLU A 18 11.16 -9.96 1.93
C GLU A 18 9.96 -9.57 2.78
N ALA A 19 10.01 -8.40 3.42
CA ALA A 19 8.85 -7.83 4.10
C ALA A 19 7.70 -7.53 3.12
N ALA A 20 7.99 -6.87 1.99
CA ALA A 20 6.99 -6.56 0.97
C ALA A 20 6.38 -7.82 0.34
N GLU A 21 7.20 -8.88 0.13
CA GLU A 21 6.73 -10.17 -0.36
C GLU A 21 5.82 -10.87 0.68
N LYS A 22 6.25 -10.92 1.95
CA LYS A 22 5.48 -11.55 3.04
C LYS A 22 4.11 -10.92 3.24
N GLU A 23 4.01 -9.61 3.13
CA GLU A 23 2.76 -8.87 3.33
C GLU A 23 1.91 -8.80 2.04
N GLY A 24 2.35 -9.45 0.96
CA GLY A 24 1.56 -9.62 -0.27
C GLY A 24 1.60 -8.46 -1.27
N PHE A 25 2.54 -7.51 -1.11
CA PHE A 25 2.72 -6.37 -2.02
C PHE A 25 3.51 -6.74 -3.26
N LEU A 26 4.41 -7.71 -3.11
CA LEU A 26 5.15 -8.32 -4.21
C LEU A 26 4.73 -9.78 -4.29
N VAL A 27 3.94 -10.11 -5.30
CA VAL A 27 3.42 -11.44 -5.54
C VAL A 27 4.10 -12.02 -6.78
N LYS A 28 4.79 -13.14 -6.59
CA LYS A 28 5.39 -13.89 -7.70
C LYS A 28 4.31 -14.63 -8.47
N ASP A 29 4.50 -14.73 -9.77
CA ASP A 29 3.76 -15.70 -10.57
C ASP A 29 4.20 -17.14 -10.24
N LYS A 30 3.50 -18.11 -10.84
CA LYS A 30 3.79 -19.55 -10.69
C LYS A 30 5.21 -19.96 -11.11
N ASN A 31 5.92 -19.12 -11.85
CA ASN A 31 7.27 -19.35 -12.33
C ASN A 31 8.32 -18.62 -11.46
N GLY A 32 7.91 -17.96 -10.37
CA GLY A 32 8.79 -17.18 -9.50
C GLY A 32 9.16 -15.79 -10.04
N ASN A 33 8.45 -15.31 -11.06
CA ASN A 33 8.70 -14.02 -11.70
C ASN A 33 7.72 -12.93 -11.24
N PHE A 34 8.20 -11.69 -11.24
CA PHE A 34 7.40 -10.49 -11.05
C PHE A 34 6.96 -9.92 -12.39
N ASP A 35 5.66 -9.59 -12.48
CA ASP A 35 5.05 -8.93 -13.61
C ASP A 35 5.26 -7.40 -13.58
N ARG A 36 4.63 -6.70 -14.53
CA ARG A 36 4.77 -5.25 -14.67
C ARG A 36 4.25 -4.48 -13.46
N GLU A 37 3.14 -4.89 -12.86
CA GLU A 37 2.54 -4.21 -11.72
C GLU A 37 3.44 -4.35 -10.49
N ASN A 38 3.93 -5.56 -10.24
CA ASN A 38 4.91 -5.83 -9.19
C ASN A 38 6.20 -5.01 -9.35
N ILE A 39 6.68 -4.88 -10.60
CA ILE A 39 7.84 -4.04 -10.90
C ILE A 39 7.56 -2.57 -10.55
N GLN A 40 6.39 -2.04 -10.92
CA GLN A 40 6.00 -0.66 -10.59
C GLN A 40 5.90 -0.44 -9.08
N VAL A 41 5.28 -1.36 -8.34
CA VAL A 41 5.22 -1.33 -6.88
C VAL A 41 6.62 -1.30 -6.30
N ALA A 42 7.49 -2.23 -6.70
CA ALA A 42 8.87 -2.29 -6.20
C ALA A 42 9.68 -1.02 -6.50
N MET A 43 9.46 -0.38 -7.65
CA MET A 43 10.11 0.89 -8.00
C MET A 43 9.66 2.03 -7.08
N LEU A 44 8.36 2.14 -6.80
CA LEU A 44 7.82 3.13 -5.87
C LEU A 44 8.33 2.90 -4.43
N LEU A 45 8.45 1.64 -4.02
CA LEU A 45 9.07 1.27 -2.74
C LEU A 45 10.54 1.70 -2.68
N GLY A 46 11.32 1.47 -3.73
CA GLY A 46 12.70 1.93 -3.82
C GLY A 46 12.83 3.46 -3.73
N GLN A 47 11.95 4.20 -4.43
CA GLN A 47 11.89 5.66 -4.36
C GLN A 47 11.51 6.16 -2.96
N LEU A 48 10.55 5.51 -2.30
CA LEU A 48 10.21 5.82 -0.91
C LEU A 48 11.42 5.62 0.01
N ARG A 49 12.14 4.51 -0.16
CA ARG A 49 13.31 4.16 0.64
C ARG A 49 14.49 5.11 0.44
N SER A 50 14.66 5.68 -0.76
CA SER A 50 15.69 6.69 -1.02
C SER A 50 15.47 7.99 -0.23
N HIS A 51 14.24 8.26 0.20
CA HIS A 51 13.91 9.46 0.98
C HIS A 51 13.82 9.16 2.48
N LEU A 52 13.25 8.01 2.85
CA LEU A 52 12.95 7.57 4.21
C LEU A 52 13.96 6.49 4.64
N THR A 53 15.17 6.92 4.96
CA THR A 53 16.30 6.03 5.31
C THR A 53 16.35 5.72 6.80
N ALA A 54 17.07 4.65 7.18
CA ALA A 54 17.35 4.32 8.57
C ALA A 54 18.07 5.46 9.32
N GLU A 55 18.99 6.15 8.65
CA GLU A 55 19.68 7.33 9.20
C GLU A 55 18.73 8.48 9.57
N LYS A 56 17.60 8.60 8.86
CA LYS A 56 16.53 9.56 9.15
C LYS A 56 15.50 9.01 10.15
N GLY A 57 15.74 7.85 10.74
CA GLY A 57 14.87 7.20 11.72
C GLY A 57 13.76 6.33 11.12
N PHE A 58 13.76 6.06 9.82
CA PHE A 58 12.73 5.22 9.17
C PHE A 58 13.19 3.77 9.04
N SER A 59 12.46 2.86 9.70
CA SER A 59 12.71 1.43 9.68
C SER A 59 11.88 0.70 8.63
N THR A 60 12.24 -0.54 8.32
CA THR A 60 11.42 -1.48 7.54
C THR A 60 9.99 -1.57 8.13
N GLU A 61 9.88 -1.65 9.46
CA GLU A 61 8.58 -1.73 10.16
C GLU A 61 7.70 -0.50 9.92
N PHE A 62 8.28 0.69 9.74
CA PHE A 62 7.51 1.89 9.38
C PHE A 62 6.80 1.73 8.03
N PHE A 63 7.48 1.15 7.04
CA PHE A 63 6.89 0.86 5.74
C PHE A 63 5.84 -0.25 5.84
N ILE A 64 6.18 -1.33 6.54
CA ILE A 64 5.24 -2.43 6.80
C ILE A 64 3.96 -1.93 7.48
N THR A 65 4.06 -0.99 8.41
CA THR A 65 2.89 -0.41 9.09
C THR A 65 1.99 0.35 8.12
N HIS A 66 2.56 1.13 7.20
CA HIS A 66 1.80 1.80 6.15
C HIS A 66 1.05 0.80 5.27
N PHE A 67 1.71 -0.31 4.95
CA PHE A 67 1.19 -1.39 4.15
C PHE A 67 0.07 -2.17 4.83
N ARG A 68 0.26 -2.58 6.09
CA ARG A 68 -0.78 -3.26 6.88
C ARG A 68 -2.04 -2.40 7.01
N THR A 69 -1.87 -1.08 7.17
CA THR A 69 -3.02 -0.16 7.22
C THR A 69 -3.86 -0.22 5.95
N LEU A 70 -3.22 -0.31 4.77
CA LEU A 70 -3.95 -0.49 3.51
C LEU A 70 -4.65 -1.85 3.45
N GLY A 71 -3.98 -2.93 3.86
CA GLY A 71 -4.58 -4.26 3.94
C GLY A 71 -5.81 -4.31 4.85
N ASP A 72 -5.75 -3.68 6.02
CA ASP A 72 -6.86 -3.58 6.96
C ASP A 72 -8.05 -2.81 6.38
N LEU A 73 -7.80 -1.75 5.60
CA LEU A 73 -8.85 -1.01 4.90
C LEU A 73 -9.53 -1.90 3.85
N VAL A 74 -8.74 -2.56 3.00
CA VAL A 74 -9.25 -3.48 1.97
C VAL A 74 -10.09 -4.59 2.61
N ASN A 75 -9.63 -5.17 3.72
CA ASN A 75 -10.36 -6.23 4.42
C ASN A 75 -11.73 -5.74 4.93
N LYS A 76 -11.81 -4.51 5.45
CA LYS A 76 -13.07 -3.91 5.90
C LYS A 76 -14.01 -3.63 4.72
N GLU A 77 -13.50 -3.08 3.63
CA GLU A 77 -14.27 -2.83 2.41
C GLU A 77 -14.82 -4.13 1.83
N PHE A 78 -13.98 -5.16 1.73
CA PHE A 78 -14.36 -6.49 1.29
C PHE A 78 -15.48 -7.07 2.16
N ALA A 79 -15.36 -6.97 3.49
CA ALA A 79 -16.40 -7.45 4.39
C ALA A 79 -17.75 -6.74 4.17
N ILE A 80 -17.73 -5.42 3.95
CA ILE A 80 -18.94 -4.63 3.64
C ILE A 80 -19.57 -5.09 2.33
N PHE A 81 -18.77 -5.25 1.28
CA PHE A 81 -19.24 -5.69 -0.04
C PHE A 81 -19.83 -7.10 0.02
N MET A 82 -19.14 -8.03 0.67
CA MET A 82 -19.61 -9.40 0.79
C MET A 82 -20.90 -9.52 1.62
N ASN A 83 -21.04 -8.73 2.69
CA ASN A 83 -22.27 -8.69 3.47
C ASN A 83 -23.42 -8.10 2.65
N SER A 84 -23.16 -7.08 1.83
CA SER A 84 -24.17 -6.45 0.98
C SER A 84 -24.66 -7.40 -0.13
N LEU A 85 -23.76 -8.20 -0.73
CA LEU A 85 -24.13 -9.26 -1.67
C LEU A 85 -25.02 -10.31 -1.01
N LYS A 86 -24.60 -10.82 0.15
CA LYS A 86 -25.33 -11.88 0.85
C LYS A 86 -26.73 -11.45 1.26
N ASN A 87 -26.89 -10.18 1.63
CA ASN A 87 -28.17 -9.62 2.05
C ASN A 87 -29.02 -9.12 0.88
N GLY A 88 -28.51 -9.16 -0.36
CA GLY A 88 -29.20 -8.69 -1.56
C GLY A 88 -29.40 -7.18 -1.61
N THR A 89 -28.71 -6.40 -0.76
CA THR A 89 -28.81 -4.93 -0.75
C THR A 89 -28.05 -4.29 -1.90
N LEU A 90 -27.01 -4.94 -2.41
CA LEU A 90 -26.28 -4.52 -3.61
C LEU A 90 -26.06 -5.73 -4.51
N SER A 91 -26.21 -5.52 -5.82
CA SER A 91 -25.77 -6.46 -6.84
C SER A 91 -24.25 -6.44 -7.00
N LYS A 92 -23.71 -7.47 -7.67
CA LYS A 92 -22.28 -7.52 -8.01
C LYS A 92 -21.87 -6.33 -8.87
N GLU A 93 -22.69 -5.95 -9.85
CA GLU A 93 -22.40 -4.81 -10.74
C GLU A 93 -22.35 -3.48 -9.97
N GLU A 94 -23.24 -3.28 -9.00
CA GLU A 94 -23.22 -2.09 -8.14
C GLU A 94 -21.98 -2.05 -7.26
N ILE A 95 -21.53 -3.19 -6.75
CA ILE A 95 -20.29 -3.29 -5.96
C ILE A 95 -19.08 -3.03 -6.83
N ASP A 96 -19.01 -3.61 -8.03
CA ASP A 96 -17.91 -3.39 -8.96
C ASP A 96 -17.81 -1.88 -9.32
N ASN A 97 -18.96 -1.24 -9.55
CA ASN A 97 -19.04 0.21 -9.77
C ASN A 97 -18.66 1.03 -8.53
N PHE A 98 -19.08 0.59 -7.34
CA PHE A 98 -18.74 1.26 -6.09
C PHE A 98 -17.26 1.14 -5.77
N ALA A 99 -16.68 -0.05 -5.94
CA ALA A 99 -15.24 -0.26 -5.83
C ALA A 99 -14.50 0.65 -6.81
N ALA A 100 -14.89 0.71 -8.08
CA ALA A 100 -14.24 1.58 -9.06
C ALA A 100 -14.33 3.08 -8.71
N LYS A 101 -15.51 3.57 -8.29
CA LYS A 101 -15.74 5.01 -8.04
C LYS A 101 -15.29 5.47 -6.66
N SER A 102 -15.62 4.73 -5.61
CA SER A 102 -15.30 5.10 -4.23
C SER A 102 -13.80 4.94 -3.96
N LEU A 103 -13.15 3.92 -4.51
CA LEU A 103 -11.70 3.79 -4.37
C LEU A 103 -10.97 4.95 -5.05
N ASP A 104 -11.40 5.41 -6.24
CA ASP A 104 -10.82 6.62 -6.86
C ASP A 104 -10.92 7.84 -5.95
N LEU A 105 -12.10 8.08 -5.37
CA LEU A 105 -12.31 9.20 -4.44
C LEU A 105 -11.45 9.07 -3.18
N PHE A 106 -11.36 7.87 -2.59
CA PHE A 106 -10.51 7.63 -1.42
C PHE A 106 -9.02 7.80 -1.74
N HIS A 107 -8.55 7.31 -2.88
CA HIS A 107 -7.16 7.50 -3.31
C HIS A 107 -6.81 8.97 -3.51
N ARG A 108 -7.76 9.80 -3.97
CA ARG A 108 -7.56 11.25 -4.09
C ARG A 108 -7.63 11.98 -2.76
N LEU A 109 -8.48 11.52 -1.84
CA LEU A 109 -8.67 12.12 -0.51
C LEU A 109 -7.54 11.78 0.47
N ALA A 110 -7.05 10.53 0.45
CA ALA A 110 -6.05 10.00 1.35
C ALA A 110 -4.77 10.86 1.47
N PRO A 111 -4.09 11.26 0.38
CA PRO A 111 -2.87 12.09 0.49
C PRO A 111 -3.15 13.48 1.07
N LEU A 112 -4.32 14.06 0.77
CA LEU A 112 -4.73 15.37 1.30
C LEU A 112 -4.95 15.30 2.82
N LEU A 113 -5.66 14.27 3.28
CA LEU A 113 -5.89 14.05 4.70
C LEU A 113 -4.60 13.70 5.43
N HIS A 114 -3.76 12.82 4.86
CA HIS A 114 -2.49 12.42 5.46
C HIS A 114 -1.59 13.63 5.71
N LYS A 115 -1.40 14.50 4.70
CA LYS A 115 -0.64 15.74 4.83
C LYS A 115 -1.24 16.66 5.90
N ARG A 116 -2.57 16.84 5.91
CA ARG A 116 -3.25 17.68 6.90
C ARG A 116 -3.06 17.16 8.33
N LEU A 117 -3.13 15.84 8.54
CA LEU A 117 -2.99 15.22 9.85
C LEU A 117 -1.54 15.29 10.36
N ILE A 118 -0.55 15.06 9.50
CA ILE A 118 0.87 15.28 9.86
C ILE A 118 1.08 16.74 10.27
N ASN A 119 0.61 17.70 9.47
CA ASN A 119 0.75 19.11 9.79
C ASN A 119 0.05 19.50 11.09
N LYS A 120 -1.14 18.93 11.35
CA LYS A 120 -1.85 19.12 12.62
C LYS A 120 -1.01 18.62 13.79
N LYS A 121 -0.43 17.42 13.68
CA LYS A 121 0.42 16.84 14.73
C LYS A 121 1.68 17.67 14.99
N ILE A 122 2.33 18.15 13.93
CA ILE A 122 3.49 19.05 14.05
C ILE A 122 3.12 20.32 14.82
N LYS A 123 1.99 20.97 14.48
CA LYS A 123 1.53 22.18 15.18
C LYS A 123 1.24 21.90 16.66
N GLU A 124 0.47 20.84 16.94
CA GLU A 124 0.16 20.39 18.31
C GLU A 124 1.43 20.16 19.15
N SER A 125 2.47 19.56 18.56
CA SER A 125 3.72 19.26 19.27
C SER A 125 4.67 20.45 19.42
N LEU A 126 4.57 21.46 18.56
CA LEU A 126 5.44 22.64 18.59
C LEU A 126 4.85 23.84 19.35
N SER A 127 3.64 23.70 19.93
CA SER A 127 2.91 24.79 20.59
C SER A 127 2.71 26.01 19.67
N LEU A 128 2.45 25.75 18.37
CA LEU A 128 2.09 26.73 17.34
C LEU A 128 0.59 26.69 17.04
#